data_AF-A0A930MT51-F1
#
_entry.id   AF-A0A930MT51-F1
#
_cell.length_a   1.000
_cell.length_b   1.000
_cell.length_c   1.000
_cell.angle_alpha   90.00
_cell.angle_beta   90.00
_cell.angle_gamma   90.00
#
_symmetry.space_group_name_H-M   'P 1'
#
loop_
_entity.id
_entity.type
_entity.pdbx_description
1 polymer ?
#
loop_
_entity_poly.entity_id
_entity_poly.type
_entity_poly.pdbx_seq_one_letter_code
_entity_poly.pdbx_strand_id
1 'polypeptide(L)'
;VVTAENVGELPGIIEMAYYLGNVRRVGFDLLRPQGRGSAVRSARAEDMAQAMEAVFALNRKLGRMTGRTMAITQMEQAACLARRTGGGFSHCHAMNGAGVHVDACGNIYACSSFVGDAHFLLGNVERGIDVQRQKEVALEMQNAMAFCRMCADFSACGGACYARRAGQGPPAVSAAECALKRAAMRAAGS
;
A
#
# COMPACT_ATOMS: atom_id res chain seq x y z
N VAL A 1 6.49 6.15 7.27
CA VAL A 1 5.52 6.70 6.30
C VAL A 1 6.26 7.63 5.37
N VAL A 2 6.06 7.52 4.06
CA VAL A 2 6.74 8.34 3.04
C VAL A 2 5.91 9.56 2.68
N THR A 3 6.57 10.72 2.64
CA THR A 3 6.04 12.05 2.35
C THR A 3 6.95 12.75 1.33
N ALA A 4 6.55 13.94 0.88
CA ALA A 4 7.42 14.76 0.03
C ALA A 4 8.73 15.18 0.72
N GLU A 5 8.77 15.21 2.06
CA GLU A 5 9.92 15.70 2.83
C GLU A 5 10.99 14.63 3.05
N ASN A 6 10.61 13.35 3.07
CA ASN A 6 11.53 12.27 3.44
C ASN A 6 11.77 11.23 2.33
N VAL A 7 11.16 11.40 1.16
CA VAL A 7 11.31 10.45 0.04
C VAL A 7 12.76 10.34 -0.43
N GLY A 8 13.56 11.41 -0.38
CA GLY A 8 14.98 11.35 -0.71
C GLY A 8 15.82 10.50 0.26
N GLU A 9 15.34 10.34 1.49
CA GLU A 9 16.09 9.73 2.60
C GLU A 9 15.80 8.23 2.78
N LEU A 10 14.95 7.63 1.94
CA LEU A 10 14.58 6.22 2.07
C LEU A 10 15.78 5.25 2.02
N PRO A 11 16.85 5.48 1.21
CA PRO A 11 18.05 4.64 1.26
C PRO A 11 18.73 4.62 2.63
N GLY A 12 18.71 5.73 3.37
CA GLY A 12 19.28 5.81 4.73
C GLY A 12 18.64 4.83 5.72
N ILE A 13 17.34 4.50 5.52
CA ILE A 13 16.65 3.46 6.31
C ILE A 13 17.26 2.08 6.06
N ILE A 14 17.71 1.80 4.84
CA ILE A 14 18.35 0.53 4.48
C ILE A 14 19.72 0.44 5.13
N GLU A 15 20.53 1.49 5.03
CA GLU A 15 21.81 1.58 5.73
C GLU A 15 21.66 1.34 7.23
N MET A 16 20.73 2.06 7.87
CA MET A 16 20.44 1.91 9.30
C MET A 16 20.00 0.49 9.65
N ALA A 17 19.13 -0.13 8.85
CA ALA A 17 18.64 -1.48 9.09
C ALA A 17 19.77 -2.53 9.04
N TYR A 18 20.70 -2.41 8.09
CA TYR A 18 21.89 -3.28 8.04
C TYR A 18 22.85 -3.02 9.21
N TYR A 19 23.04 -1.75 9.59
CA TYR A 19 23.85 -1.36 10.74
C TYR A 19 23.33 -2.01 12.05
N LEU A 20 22.02 -1.92 12.29
CA LEU A 20 21.37 -2.57 13.45
C LEU A 20 21.50 -4.10 13.41
N GLY A 21 21.54 -4.69 12.21
CA GLY A 21 21.85 -6.11 12.01
C GLY A 21 20.77 -7.11 12.44
N ASN A 22 19.66 -6.64 13.02
CA ASN A 22 18.53 -7.45 13.47
C ASN A 22 17.22 -7.16 12.72
N VAL A 23 17.22 -6.25 11.75
CA VAL A 23 16.06 -5.93 10.92
C VAL A 23 15.95 -6.92 9.77
N ARG A 24 14.87 -7.70 9.74
CA ARG A 24 14.62 -8.72 8.70
C ARG A 24 13.83 -8.18 7.50
N ARG A 25 13.03 -7.13 7.72
CA ARG A 25 12.12 -6.59 6.71
C ARG A 25 11.91 -5.09 6.90
N VAL A 26 11.90 -4.35 5.80
CA VAL A 26 11.52 -2.94 5.75
C VAL A 26 10.37 -2.77 4.76
N GLY A 27 9.38 -1.95 5.14
CA GLY A 27 8.26 -1.60 4.29
C GLY A 27 8.03 -0.09 4.27
N PHE A 28 7.93 0.48 3.07
CA PHE A 28 7.63 1.89 2.88
C PHE A 28 6.12 2.14 2.69
N ASP A 29 5.44 2.52 3.76
CA ASP A 29 4.02 2.91 3.68
C ASP A 29 3.87 4.34 3.17
N LEU A 30 3.02 4.55 2.15
CA LEU A 30 2.76 5.87 1.59
C LEU A 30 1.69 6.60 2.38
N LEU A 31 1.87 7.91 2.53
CA LEU A 31 0.90 8.80 3.15
C LEU A 31 -0.51 8.61 2.57
N ARG A 32 -1.49 8.55 3.46
CA ARG A 32 -2.92 8.72 3.14
C ARG A 32 -3.27 10.18 3.43
N PRO A 33 -3.69 11.00 2.45
CA PRO A 33 -4.01 12.41 2.64
C PRO A 33 -5.40 12.55 3.28
N GLN A 34 -5.56 12.02 4.48
CA GLN A 34 -6.82 12.00 5.24
C GLN A 34 -6.52 12.24 6.73
N GLY A 35 -7.52 12.72 7.48
CA GLY A 35 -7.37 12.99 8.91
C GLY A 35 -6.17 13.90 9.20
N ARG A 36 -5.28 13.45 10.09
CA ARG A 36 -4.03 14.18 10.43
C ARG A 36 -3.03 14.28 9.27
N GLY A 37 -3.17 13.45 8.24
CA GLY A 37 -2.35 13.48 7.03
C GLY A 37 -2.83 14.44 5.95
N SER A 38 -3.98 15.11 6.15
CA SER A 38 -4.61 15.99 5.15
C SER A 38 -3.74 17.19 4.75
N ALA A 39 -2.99 17.75 5.69
CA ALA A 39 -2.08 18.88 5.45
C ALA A 39 -0.67 18.45 5.01
N VAL A 40 -0.38 17.14 4.97
CA VAL A 40 0.96 16.62 4.65
C VAL A 40 1.05 16.35 3.16
N ARG A 41 2.14 16.80 2.52
CA ARG A 41 2.34 16.60 1.08
C ARG A 41 2.79 15.18 0.77
N SER A 42 2.11 14.52 -0.16
CA SER A 42 2.55 13.25 -0.73
C SER A 42 3.81 13.43 -1.59
N ALA A 43 4.67 12.41 -1.61
CA ALA A 43 5.81 12.38 -2.52
C ALA A 43 5.35 12.44 -3.98
N ARG A 44 6.17 13.04 -4.85
CA ARG A 44 5.94 12.97 -6.29
C ARG A 44 6.30 11.59 -6.83
N ALA A 45 5.77 11.26 -8.01
CA ALA A 45 6.03 9.99 -8.65
C ALA A 45 7.51 9.83 -9.04
N GLU A 46 8.15 10.90 -9.51
CA GLU A 46 9.56 10.88 -9.93
C GLU A 46 10.47 10.63 -8.73
N ASP A 47 10.29 11.40 -7.64
CA ASP A 47 11.06 11.25 -6.41
C ASP A 47 10.91 9.84 -5.82
N MET A 48 9.69 9.31 -5.84
CA MET A 48 9.40 7.96 -5.38
C MET A 48 10.11 6.89 -6.23
N ALA A 49 10.10 7.03 -7.56
CA ALA A 49 10.79 6.10 -8.44
C ALA A 49 12.30 6.09 -8.18
N GLN A 50 12.91 7.28 -8.08
CA GLN A 50 14.34 7.43 -7.83
C GLN A 50 14.73 6.87 -6.44
N ALA A 51 13.96 7.19 -5.41
CA ALA A 51 14.21 6.71 -4.05
C ALA A 51 14.12 5.18 -3.95
N MET A 52 13.10 4.58 -4.56
CA MET A 52 12.93 3.13 -4.52
C MET A 52 14.02 2.39 -5.31
N GLU A 53 14.48 2.94 -6.43
CA GLU A 53 15.62 2.39 -7.17
C GLU A 53 16.89 2.39 -6.31
N ALA A 54 17.18 3.50 -5.63
CA ALA A 54 18.31 3.62 -4.71
C ALA A 54 18.19 2.64 -3.52
N VAL A 55 17.01 2.51 -2.92
CA VAL A 55 16.70 1.53 -1.87
C VAL A 55 17.05 0.11 -2.31
N PHE A 56 16.61 -0.32 -3.50
CA PHE A 56 16.86 -1.67 -3.97
C PHE A 56 18.33 -1.91 -4.31
N ALA A 57 18.99 -0.94 -4.94
CA ALA A 57 20.42 -1.01 -5.25
C ALA A 57 21.26 -1.13 -3.97
N LEU A 58 20.96 -0.30 -2.97
CA LEU A 58 21.64 -0.31 -1.68
C LEU A 58 21.39 -1.61 -0.91
N ASN A 59 20.14 -2.10 -0.87
CA ASN A 59 19.83 -3.37 -0.22
C ASN A 59 20.62 -4.53 -0.84
N ARG A 60 20.72 -4.61 -2.17
CA ARG A 60 21.54 -5.61 -2.86
C ARG A 60 23.03 -5.45 -2.58
N LYS A 61 23.53 -4.22 -2.51
CA LYS A 61 24.94 -3.93 -2.22
C LYS A 61 25.30 -4.41 -0.81
N LEU A 62 24.56 -3.95 0.20
CA LEU A 62 24.83 -4.28 1.60
C LEU A 62 24.60 -5.76 1.89
N GLY A 63 23.59 -6.38 1.27
CA GLY A 63 23.37 -7.82 1.42
C GLY A 63 24.54 -8.65 0.91
N ARG A 64 25.13 -8.29 -0.25
CA ARG A 64 26.34 -8.93 -0.77
C ARG A 64 27.56 -8.72 0.13
N MET A 65 27.73 -7.52 0.68
CA MET A 65 28.88 -7.20 1.53
C MET A 65 28.82 -7.87 2.90
N THR A 66 27.62 -8.04 3.46
CA THR A 66 27.44 -8.53 4.84
C THR A 66 27.08 -10.01 4.91
N GLY A 67 26.73 -10.63 3.77
CA GLY A 67 26.18 -11.99 3.72
C GLY A 67 24.78 -12.11 4.33
N ARG A 68 24.13 -10.99 4.65
CA ARG A 68 22.79 -10.93 5.24
C ARG A 68 21.76 -10.59 4.18
N THR A 69 20.54 -11.08 4.34
CA THR A 69 19.42 -10.72 3.47
C THR A 69 18.37 -9.96 4.28
N MET A 70 17.87 -8.87 3.71
CA MET A 70 16.76 -8.11 4.26
C MET A 70 15.67 -7.98 3.20
N ALA A 71 14.45 -8.35 3.58
CA ALA A 71 13.30 -8.27 2.71
C ALA A 71 12.80 -6.82 2.58
N ILE A 72 12.43 -6.42 1.37
CA ILE A 72 11.65 -5.20 1.15
C ILE A 72 10.22 -5.62 0.83
N THR A 73 9.27 -5.20 1.66
CA THR A 73 7.86 -5.62 1.56
C THR A 73 7.31 -5.41 0.15
N GLN A 74 7.64 -4.29 -0.49
CA GLN A 74 7.20 -3.97 -1.85
C GLN A 74 7.70 -4.99 -2.90
N MET A 75 8.93 -5.50 -2.75
CA MET A 75 9.45 -6.56 -3.64
C MET A 75 8.78 -7.90 -3.38
N GLU A 76 8.58 -8.27 -2.10
CA GLU A 76 7.85 -9.50 -1.75
C GLU A 76 6.42 -9.48 -2.31
N GLN A 77 5.75 -8.33 -2.22
CA GLN A 77 4.42 -8.13 -2.79
C GLN A 77 4.44 -8.29 -4.32
N ALA A 78 5.38 -7.65 -5.02
CA ALA A 78 5.52 -7.81 -6.48
C ALA A 78 5.79 -9.28 -6.88
N ALA A 79 6.68 -9.97 -6.18
CA ALA A 79 6.98 -11.38 -6.44
C ALA A 79 5.78 -12.31 -6.14
N CYS A 80 5.00 -12.01 -5.10
CA CYS A 80 3.77 -12.73 -4.79
C CYS A 80 2.72 -12.53 -5.89
N LEU A 81 2.53 -11.29 -6.34
CA LEU A 81 1.57 -10.96 -7.39
C LEU A 81 1.95 -11.55 -8.75
N ALA A 82 3.23 -11.69 -9.06
CA ALA A 82 3.70 -12.35 -10.29
C ALA A 82 3.26 -13.82 -10.40
N ARG A 83 2.98 -14.48 -9.27
CA ARG A 83 2.55 -15.90 -9.23
C ARG A 83 1.04 -16.08 -9.00
N ARG A 84 0.28 -14.98 -8.94
CA ARG A 84 -1.15 -15.05 -8.62
C ARG A 84 -1.97 -15.52 -9.82
N THR A 85 -3.03 -16.27 -9.56
CA THR A 85 -4.01 -16.70 -10.58
C THR A 85 -5.32 -15.90 -10.53
N GLY A 86 -5.52 -15.07 -9.50
CA GLY A 86 -6.75 -14.29 -9.29
C GLY A 86 -6.70 -12.84 -9.80
N GLY A 87 -7.86 -12.32 -10.20
CA GLY A 87 -8.04 -10.95 -10.72
C GLY A 87 -8.46 -9.89 -9.69
N GLY A 88 -8.42 -10.20 -8.39
CA GLY A 88 -8.80 -9.27 -7.33
C GLY A 88 -7.82 -8.11 -7.13
N PHE A 89 -8.23 -7.11 -6.35
CA PHE A 89 -7.35 -6.02 -5.92
C PHE A 89 -6.38 -6.50 -4.85
N SER A 90 -5.11 -6.72 -5.20
CA SER A 90 -3.99 -7.19 -4.36
C SER A 90 -4.24 -7.30 -2.84
N HIS A 91 -3.62 -6.44 -2.05
CA HIS A 91 -3.54 -6.49 -0.58
C HIS A 91 -4.68 -5.73 0.10
N CYS A 92 -5.68 -5.25 -0.66
CA CYS A 92 -6.77 -4.49 -0.08
C CYS A 92 -7.86 -5.44 0.40
N HIS A 93 -7.81 -5.83 1.67
CA HIS A 93 -8.82 -6.70 2.26
C HIS A 93 -10.24 -6.10 2.17
N ALA A 94 -10.37 -4.77 2.32
CA ALA A 94 -11.64 -4.06 2.17
C ALA A 94 -12.26 -4.25 0.77
N MET A 95 -11.48 -4.01 -0.28
CA MET A 95 -11.95 -4.18 -1.67
C MET A 95 -12.24 -5.63 -2.03
N ASN A 96 -11.76 -6.62 -1.27
CA ASN A 96 -12.10 -8.03 -1.50
C ASN A 96 -13.17 -8.55 -0.52
N GLY A 97 -13.76 -7.69 0.32
CA GLY A 97 -14.71 -8.10 1.36
C GLY A 97 -14.12 -9.10 2.37
N ALA A 98 -12.80 -9.08 2.56
CA ALA A 98 -12.04 -10.11 3.28
C ALA A 98 -11.31 -9.55 4.51
N GLY A 99 -11.70 -8.37 4.99
CA GLY A 99 -11.14 -7.78 6.19
C GLY A 99 -12.10 -6.79 6.84
N VAL A 100 -11.88 -6.60 8.13
CA VAL A 100 -12.62 -5.68 8.98
C VAL A 100 -11.69 -5.04 10.00
N HIS A 101 -12.06 -3.88 10.49
CA HIS A 101 -11.38 -3.16 11.57
C HIS A 101 -12.39 -2.79 12.64
N VAL A 102 -12.04 -3.00 13.90
CA VAL A 102 -12.93 -2.73 15.03
C VAL A 102 -12.41 -1.51 15.78
N ASP A 103 -13.27 -0.53 16.05
CA ASP A 103 -12.94 0.61 16.89
C ASP A 103 -13.09 0.29 18.40
N ALA A 104 -12.76 1.25 19.27
CA ALA A 104 -12.84 1.06 20.72
C ALA A 104 -14.28 0.88 21.25
N CYS A 105 -15.30 1.27 20.48
CA CYS A 105 -16.71 1.10 20.83
C CYS A 105 -17.30 -0.20 20.26
N GLY A 106 -16.48 -1.03 19.62
CA GLY A 106 -16.91 -2.27 19.00
C GLY A 106 -17.54 -2.10 17.61
N ASN A 107 -17.52 -0.90 17.02
CA ASN A 107 -18.01 -0.70 15.66
C ASN A 107 -17.03 -1.30 14.65
N ILE A 108 -17.58 -1.96 13.64
CA ILE A 108 -16.82 -2.70 12.64
C ILE A 108 -16.81 -1.90 11.33
N TYR A 109 -15.64 -1.57 10.80
CA TYR A 109 -15.44 -0.83 9.56
C TYR A 109 -14.70 -1.63 8.50
N ALA A 110 -14.95 -1.33 7.23
CA ALA A 110 -14.29 -2.02 6.11
C ALA A 110 -12.76 -1.78 6.04
N CYS A 111 -12.29 -0.61 6.46
CA CYS A 111 -10.87 -0.24 6.42
C CYS A 111 -10.51 0.68 7.60
N SER A 112 -9.33 0.49 8.18
CA SER A 112 -8.80 1.36 9.24
C SER A 112 -8.73 2.84 8.85
N SER A 113 -8.65 3.15 7.56
CA SER A 113 -8.59 4.53 7.08
C SER A 113 -9.93 5.28 7.21
N PHE A 114 -11.03 4.56 7.41
CA PHE A 114 -12.40 5.12 7.43
C PHE A 114 -13.12 4.86 8.76
N VAL A 115 -12.37 4.58 9.82
CA VAL A 115 -12.97 4.47 11.17
C VAL A 115 -13.60 5.82 11.54
N GLY A 116 -14.87 5.76 11.97
CA GLY A 116 -15.69 6.93 12.26
C GLY A 116 -16.55 7.42 11.09
N ASP A 117 -16.35 6.89 9.87
CA ASP A 117 -17.20 7.21 8.72
C ASP A 117 -18.33 6.18 8.58
N ALA A 118 -19.58 6.63 8.77
CA ALA A 118 -20.78 5.79 8.70
C ALA A 118 -20.94 5.10 7.35
N HIS A 119 -20.39 5.65 6.26
CA HIS A 119 -20.42 5.03 4.94
C HIS A 119 -19.67 3.69 4.93
N PHE A 120 -18.60 3.55 5.72
CA PHE A 120 -17.79 2.34 5.79
C PHE A 120 -18.10 1.44 6.99
N LEU A 121 -19.14 1.77 7.75
CA LEU A 121 -19.62 0.95 8.87
C LEU A 121 -20.26 -0.34 8.34
N LEU A 122 -19.81 -1.47 8.90
CA LEU A 122 -20.24 -2.82 8.56
C LEU A 122 -21.01 -3.50 9.68
N GLY A 123 -21.07 -2.93 10.88
CA GLY A 123 -21.78 -3.52 12.01
C GLY A 123 -21.12 -3.21 13.35
N ASN A 124 -21.40 -4.05 14.34
CA ASN A 124 -20.84 -3.94 15.68
C ASN A 124 -20.54 -5.35 16.22
N VAL A 125 -19.48 -5.52 17.01
CA VAL A 125 -19.06 -6.84 17.55
C VAL A 125 -20.17 -7.56 18.32
N GLU A 126 -21.10 -6.83 18.95
CA GLU A 126 -22.24 -7.43 19.66
C GLU A 126 -23.33 -7.93 18.70
N ARG A 127 -23.51 -7.24 17.56
CA ARG A 127 -24.58 -7.52 16.58
C ARG A 127 -24.09 -8.34 15.38
N GLY A 128 -22.78 -8.48 15.23
CA GLY A 128 -22.13 -9.11 14.09
C GLY A 128 -21.88 -8.15 12.92
N ILE A 129 -21.36 -8.74 11.85
CA ILE A 129 -21.06 -8.06 10.58
C ILE A 129 -22.29 -8.17 9.67
N ASP A 130 -22.74 -7.03 9.15
CA ASP A 130 -23.65 -6.98 8.01
C ASP A 130 -22.89 -7.38 6.74
N VAL A 131 -23.03 -8.66 6.39
CA VAL A 131 -22.38 -9.27 5.22
C VAL A 131 -22.85 -8.63 3.91
N GLN A 132 -24.11 -8.19 3.85
CA GLN A 132 -24.64 -7.55 2.66
C GLN A 132 -24.00 -6.17 2.48
N ARG A 133 -23.94 -5.38 3.56
CA ARG A 133 -23.24 -4.10 3.56
C ARG A 133 -21.76 -4.24 3.21
N GLN A 134 -21.09 -5.28 3.71
CA GLN A 134 -19.69 -5.57 3.38
C GLN A 134 -19.48 -5.81 1.88
N LYS A 135 -20.37 -6.57 1.24
CA LYS A 135 -20.32 -6.80 -0.22
C LYS A 135 -20.56 -5.52 -1.00
N GLU A 136 -21.53 -4.71 -0.58
CA GLU A 136 -21.86 -3.43 -1.21
C GLU A 136 -20.68 -2.45 -1.15
N VAL A 137 -20.11 -2.24 0.03
CA VAL A 137 -18.96 -1.35 0.22
C VAL A 137 -17.75 -1.86 -0.58
N ALA A 138 -17.49 -3.17 -0.58
CA ALA A 138 -16.40 -3.73 -1.37
C ALA A 138 -16.60 -3.47 -2.88
N LEU A 139 -17.81 -3.71 -3.40
CA LEU A 139 -18.14 -3.49 -4.80
C LEU A 139 -18.05 -2.00 -5.18
N GLU A 140 -18.53 -1.10 -4.33
CA GLU A 140 -18.40 0.33 -4.53
C GLU A 140 -16.94 0.77 -4.62
N MET A 141 -16.10 0.33 -3.67
CA MET A 141 -14.67 0.62 -3.67
C MET A 141 -13.99 0.08 -4.94
N GLN A 142 -14.33 -1.14 -5.36
CA GLN A 142 -13.83 -1.74 -6.60
C GLN A 142 -14.23 -0.93 -7.84
N ASN A 143 -15.48 -0.49 -7.94
CA ASN A 143 -16.01 0.28 -9.05
C ASN A 143 -15.33 1.65 -9.15
N ALA A 144 -15.12 2.30 -8.00
CA ALA A 144 -14.41 3.57 -7.96
C ALA A 144 -12.93 3.41 -8.41
N MET A 145 -12.38 2.20 -8.29
CA MET A 145 -11.03 1.84 -8.73
C MET A 145 -10.99 1.16 -10.11
N ALA A 146 -12.05 1.26 -10.93
CA ALA A 146 -12.13 0.60 -12.24
C ALA A 146 -10.95 0.96 -13.17
N PHE A 147 -10.41 2.18 -13.08
CA PHE A 147 -9.22 2.60 -13.83
C PHE A 147 -7.99 1.71 -13.54
N CYS A 148 -7.86 1.17 -12.33
CA CYS A 148 -6.80 0.21 -12.02
C CYS A 148 -7.01 -1.10 -12.78
N ARG A 149 -8.24 -1.61 -12.91
CA ARG A 149 -8.52 -2.85 -13.66
C ARG A 149 -8.22 -2.72 -15.15
N MET A 150 -8.36 -1.51 -15.69
CA MET A 150 -8.06 -1.19 -17.09
C MET A 150 -6.56 -0.92 -17.33
N CYS A 151 -5.74 -0.87 -16.29
CA CYS A 151 -4.31 -0.62 -16.41
C CYS A 151 -3.56 -1.89 -16.86
N ALA A 152 -2.64 -1.75 -17.81
CA ALA A 152 -1.79 -2.85 -18.27
C ALA A 152 -0.96 -3.48 -17.15
N ASP A 153 -0.58 -2.69 -16.14
CA ASP A 153 0.19 -3.16 -14.99
C ASP A 153 -0.68 -3.90 -13.95
N PHE A 154 -2.01 -3.94 -14.10
CA PHE A 154 -2.90 -4.42 -13.04
C PHE A 154 -2.63 -5.85 -12.62
N SER A 155 -2.39 -6.75 -13.59
CA SER A 155 -2.10 -8.16 -13.32
C SER A 155 -0.88 -8.31 -12.40
N ALA A 156 0.14 -7.45 -12.56
CA ALA A 156 1.39 -7.50 -11.79
C ALA A 156 1.39 -6.62 -10.52
N CYS A 157 0.67 -5.49 -10.49
CA CYS A 157 0.67 -4.55 -9.35
C CYS A 157 -0.56 -4.68 -8.42
N GLY A 158 -1.63 -5.29 -8.93
CA GLY A 158 -2.92 -5.54 -8.27
C GLY A 158 -3.65 -4.30 -7.75
N GLY A 159 -3.45 -3.15 -8.39
CA GLY A 159 -4.21 -1.91 -8.16
C GLY A 159 -3.79 -1.10 -6.93
N ALA A 160 -4.15 0.18 -6.89
CA ALA A 160 -3.75 1.10 -5.83
C ALA A 160 -4.64 0.99 -4.57
N CYS A 161 -4.24 1.63 -3.48
CA CYS A 161 -5.02 1.73 -2.26
C CYS A 161 -6.20 2.71 -2.44
N TYR A 162 -7.43 2.22 -2.25
CA TYR A 162 -8.64 3.06 -2.31
C TYR A 162 -8.55 4.27 -1.36
N ALA A 163 -8.10 4.08 -0.11
CA ALA A 163 -7.99 5.17 0.85
C ALA A 163 -7.03 6.27 0.39
N ARG A 164 -5.91 5.93 -0.26
CA ARG A 164 -5.01 6.97 -0.79
C ARG A 164 -5.67 7.79 -1.89
N ARG A 165 -6.47 7.17 -2.75
CA ARG A 165 -7.26 7.88 -3.77
C ARG A 165 -8.38 8.73 -3.16
N ALA A 166 -9.14 8.17 -2.21
CA ALA A 166 -10.31 8.84 -1.65
C ALA A 166 -9.97 10.23 -1.06
N GLY A 167 -8.77 10.40 -0.51
CA GLY A 167 -8.30 11.68 0.00
C GLY A 167 -7.76 12.69 -1.04
N GLN A 168 -7.70 12.33 -2.33
CA GLN A 168 -7.11 13.19 -3.38
C GLN A 168 -8.13 13.82 -4.34
N GLY A 169 -9.43 13.47 -4.23
CA GLY A 169 -10.48 13.94 -5.14
C GLY A 169 -10.40 13.33 -6.56
N PRO A 170 -11.50 13.33 -7.33
CA PRO A 170 -11.48 12.88 -8.72
C PRO A 170 -10.81 13.92 -9.65
N PRO A 171 -10.03 13.52 -10.68
CA PRO A 171 -9.61 12.17 -11.07
C PRO A 171 -8.14 11.87 -10.65
N ALA A 172 -7.84 11.83 -9.35
CA ALA A 172 -6.47 11.61 -8.92
C ALA A 172 -6.08 10.12 -8.91
N VAL A 173 -5.23 9.71 -9.85
CA VAL A 173 -4.43 8.49 -9.73
C VAL A 173 -3.33 8.74 -8.70
N SER A 174 -3.12 7.83 -7.75
CA SER A 174 -1.97 7.90 -6.83
C SER A 174 -0.67 7.59 -7.59
N ALA A 175 -0.13 8.61 -8.27
CA ALA A 175 1.03 8.48 -9.14
C ALA A 175 2.27 7.95 -8.39
N ALA A 176 2.45 8.37 -7.13
CA ALA A 176 3.51 7.85 -6.26
C ALA A 176 3.35 6.35 -5.94
N GLU A 177 2.12 5.87 -5.72
CA GLU A 177 1.89 4.44 -5.49
C GLU A 177 2.19 3.62 -6.74
N CYS A 178 1.79 4.11 -7.91
CA CYS A 178 2.15 3.49 -9.19
C CYS A 178 3.68 3.45 -9.38
N ALA A 179 4.39 4.55 -9.11
CA ALA A 179 5.84 4.63 -9.22
C ALA A 179 6.55 3.61 -8.31
N LEU A 180 6.16 3.55 -7.04
CA LEU A 180 6.70 2.59 -6.06
C LEU A 180 6.47 1.14 -6.51
N LYS A 181 5.24 0.80 -6.94
CA LYS A 181 4.92 -0.56 -7.38
C LYS A 181 5.67 -0.94 -8.65
N ARG A 182 5.79 -0.04 -9.63
CA ARG A 182 6.57 -0.28 -10.86
C ARG A 182 8.06 -0.48 -10.56
N ALA A 183 8.63 0.31 -9.66
CA ALA A 183 10.01 0.12 -9.22
C ALA A 183 10.19 -1.27 -8.58
N ALA A 184 9.26 -1.69 -7.72
CA ALA A 184 9.30 -2.99 -7.08
C ALA A 184 9.15 -4.16 -8.06
N MET A 185 8.26 -4.05 -9.04
CA MET A 185 8.10 -5.06 -10.09
C MET A 185 9.37 -5.23 -10.91
N ARG A 186 10.02 -4.13 -11.31
CA ARG A 186 11.32 -4.18 -12.01
C ARG A 186 12.40 -4.86 -11.16
N ALA A 187 12.47 -4.49 -9.87
CA ALA A 187 13.46 -5.04 -8.95
C ALA A 187 13.23 -6.52 -8.61
N ALA A 188 11.98 -7.01 -8.63
CA ALA A 188 11.65 -8.41 -8.37
C ALA A 188 11.89 -9.33 -9.57
N GLY A 189 11.90 -8.78 -10.79
CA GLY A 189 12.25 -9.51 -12.02
C GLY A 189 13.73 -9.44 -12.43
N SER A 190 14.57 -8.74 -11.66
CA SER A 190 16.03 -8.62 -11.85
C SER A 190 16.79 -9.58 -10.95
#